data_AF-A0A0B6VIJ0-F1
#
_entry.id   AF-A0A0B6VIJ0-F1
#
_cell.length_a   1.000
_cell.length_b   1.000
_cell.length_c   1.000
_cell.angle_alpha   90.00
_cell.angle_beta   90.00
_cell.angle_gamma   90.00
#
_symmetry.space_group_name_H-M   'P 1'
#
loop_
_entity.id
_entity.type
_entity.pdbx_description
1 polymer ?
#
loop_
_entity_poly.entity_id
_entity_poly.type
_entity_poly.pdbx_seq_one_letter_code
_entity_poly.pdbx_strand_id
1 'polypeptide(L)'
;VAECDEIKAAGLEFTENLPDIEERATFSTTEKTHLKDKYFLESNDKIRCFFEEGAIDADGNLTVEPEISLNKVGHALHLLHPIFRCYTYSERVKSICKELGFIEPAVVQSMYIFKNPGIGSEVVAHQDATYLYTEPTPPVGFWIALEEATVQNGCLWLSRGSHRSGVHRRLIRNPDEDSDEALIYDKPAAVYPQSSFTPIPVSKGRSRTASPTSDFQMLHV
;
A
#
# COMPACT_ATOMS: atom_id res chain seq x y z
N VAL A 1 0.37 -22.15 2.37
CA VAL A 1 0.90 -21.85 3.73
C VAL A 1 2.38 -21.56 3.63
N ALA A 2 3.22 -22.48 3.14
CA ALA A 2 4.65 -22.24 2.90
C ALA A 2 4.95 -20.95 2.10
N GLU A 3 4.23 -20.70 1.01
CA GLU A 3 4.40 -19.48 0.21
C GLU A 3 4.21 -18.19 1.02
N CYS A 4 3.22 -18.17 1.92
CA CYS A 4 2.95 -17.00 2.76
C CYS A 4 4.03 -16.82 3.83
N ASP A 5 4.58 -17.93 4.34
CA ASP A 5 5.70 -17.90 5.28
C ASP A 5 6.96 -17.35 4.62
N GLU A 6 7.25 -17.73 3.37
CA GLU A 6 8.38 -17.20 2.61
C GLU A 6 8.24 -15.70 2.31
N ILE A 7 7.07 -15.25 1.84
CA ILE A 7 6.83 -13.82 1.61
C ILE A 7 6.90 -13.04 2.92
N LYS A 8 6.34 -13.58 4.01
CA LYS A 8 6.40 -12.95 5.34
C LYS A 8 7.84 -12.84 5.82
N ALA A 9 8.63 -13.91 5.72
CA ALA A 9 10.04 -13.89 6.12
C ALA A 9 10.83 -12.84 5.31
N ALA A 10 10.64 -12.79 3.99
CA ALA A 10 11.24 -11.77 3.14
C ALA A 10 10.80 -10.34 3.49
N GLY A 11 9.54 -10.16 3.91
CA GLY A 11 9.06 -8.86 4.40
C GLY A 11 9.70 -8.44 5.73
N LEU A 12 9.90 -9.39 6.66
CA LEU A 12 10.52 -9.13 7.96
C LEU A 12 12.02 -8.83 7.85
N GLU A 13 12.71 -9.35 6.84
CA GLU A 13 14.13 -9.03 6.58
C GLU A 13 14.37 -7.52 6.41
N PHE A 14 13.37 -6.75 5.96
CA PHE A 14 13.47 -5.28 5.89
C PHE A 14 13.50 -4.59 7.25
N THR A 15 12.94 -5.22 8.29
CA THR A 15 13.04 -4.70 9.67
C THR A 15 14.40 -5.00 10.31
N GLU A 16 15.11 -6.00 9.78
CA GLU A 16 16.47 -6.36 10.20
C GLU A 16 17.53 -5.51 9.46
N ASN A 17 17.23 -5.15 8.21
CA ASN A 17 18.11 -4.39 7.32
C ASN A 17 17.52 -3.02 6.98
N LEU A 18 17.28 -2.21 8.01
CA LEU A 18 16.72 -0.88 7.86
C LEU A 18 17.65 0.05 7.06
N PRO A 19 17.09 1.04 6.32
CA PRO A 19 17.87 2.10 5.70
C PRO A 19 18.78 2.82 6.71
N ASP A 20 19.83 3.45 6.20
CA ASP A 20 20.75 4.22 7.02
C ASP A 20 20.06 5.41 7.71
N ILE A 21 20.80 6.06 8.61
CA ILE A 21 20.24 7.16 9.41
C ILE A 21 19.86 8.38 8.55
N GLU A 22 20.56 8.62 7.43
CA GLU A 22 20.29 9.76 6.54
C GLU A 22 18.96 9.56 5.81
N GLU A 23 18.74 8.37 5.27
CA GLU A 23 17.48 8.00 4.61
C GLU A 23 16.32 8.02 5.62
N ARG A 24 16.53 7.50 6.83
CA ARG A 24 15.53 7.53 7.92
C ARG A 24 15.18 8.95 8.36
N ALA A 25 16.15 9.85 8.43
CA ALA A 25 15.92 11.25 8.81
C ALA A 25 15.02 12.01 7.82
N THR A 26 14.70 11.44 6.66
CA THR A 26 13.61 11.91 5.78
C THR A 26 12.25 11.86 6.49
N PHE A 27 12.06 10.91 7.42
CA PHE A 27 10.81 10.66 8.13
C PHE A 27 10.67 11.46 9.44
N SER A 28 11.72 12.15 9.89
CA SER A 28 11.87 12.65 11.27
C SER A 28 10.98 13.82 11.71
N THR A 29 10.42 14.61 10.80
CA THR A 29 9.65 15.83 11.15
C THR A 29 8.53 16.12 10.14
N THR A 30 7.52 16.88 10.59
CA THR A 30 6.43 17.44 9.77
C THR A 30 6.89 18.57 8.85
N GLU A 31 8.02 19.21 9.13
CA GLU A 31 8.56 20.31 8.30
C GLU A 31 9.26 19.83 7.02
N LYS A 32 9.47 18.52 6.85
CA LYS A 32 10.13 17.91 5.68
C LYS A 32 9.16 17.28 4.69
N THR A 33 7.92 17.77 4.58
CA THR A 33 6.88 17.22 3.68
C THR A 33 7.41 17.04 2.25
N HIS A 34 8.15 18.02 1.72
CA HIS A 34 8.76 17.93 0.39
C HIS A 34 9.74 16.77 0.21
N LEU A 35 10.56 16.49 1.22
CA LEU A 35 11.53 15.39 1.14
C LEU A 35 10.82 14.04 1.20
N LYS A 36 9.77 13.93 2.02
CA LYS A 36 8.90 12.75 2.07
C LYS A 36 8.18 12.55 0.73
N ASP A 37 7.65 13.62 0.13
CA ASP A 37 6.98 13.57 -1.17
C ASP A 37 7.94 13.18 -2.29
N LYS A 38 9.15 13.75 -2.32
CA LYS A 38 10.19 13.36 -3.29
C LYS A 38 10.60 11.90 -3.11
N TYR A 39 10.84 11.47 -1.86
CA TYR A 39 11.15 10.09 -1.54
C TYR A 39 10.00 9.14 -1.95
N PHE A 40 8.75 9.56 -1.80
CA PHE A 40 7.60 8.79 -2.27
C PHE A 40 7.53 8.77 -3.80
N LEU A 41 7.60 9.91 -4.47
CA LEU A 41 7.46 10.04 -5.93
C LEU A 41 8.53 9.30 -6.72
N GLU A 42 9.75 9.22 -6.19
CA GLU A 42 10.88 8.52 -6.81
C GLU A 42 10.94 7.02 -6.43
N SER A 43 9.97 6.49 -5.69
CA SER A 43 9.98 5.09 -5.21
C SER A 43 9.34 4.07 -6.17
N ASN A 44 8.73 4.52 -7.27
CA ASN A 44 7.98 3.67 -8.19
C ASN A 44 8.78 2.47 -8.75
N ASP A 45 10.07 2.67 -8.99
CA ASP A 45 11.00 1.69 -9.55
C ASP A 45 12.03 1.19 -8.51
N LYS A 46 11.76 1.39 -7.22
CA LYS A 46 12.66 1.04 -6.12
C LYS A 46 11.95 0.22 -5.04
N ILE A 47 12.75 -0.39 -4.17
CA ILE A 47 12.30 -0.92 -2.89
C ILE A 47 12.74 0.10 -1.84
N ARG A 48 11.78 0.74 -1.19
CA ARG A 48 11.93 1.80 -0.19
C ARG A 48 11.07 1.49 1.02
N CYS A 49 11.57 1.87 2.19
CA CYS A 49 10.93 1.64 3.48
C CYS A 49 10.20 2.90 3.92
N PHE A 50 8.97 2.74 4.39
CA PHE A 50 8.14 3.82 4.92
C PHE A 50 7.80 3.51 6.37
N PHE A 51 8.16 4.41 7.26
CA PHE A 51 8.07 4.23 8.71
C PHE A 51 6.67 4.57 9.24
N GLU A 52 6.30 3.96 10.37
CA GLU A 52 5.13 4.38 11.15
C GLU A 52 5.29 5.82 11.65
N GLU A 53 4.18 6.51 11.83
CA GLU A 53 4.19 7.86 12.39
C GLU A 53 4.80 7.84 13.80
N GLY A 54 5.79 8.71 14.03
CA GLY A 54 6.49 8.80 15.30
C GLY A 54 7.51 7.69 15.56
N ALA A 55 7.75 6.75 14.63
CA ALA A 55 8.76 5.69 14.77
C ALA A 55 10.21 6.19 14.59
N ILE A 56 10.39 7.41 14.08
CA ILE A 56 11.68 8.04 13.82
C ILE A 56 11.74 9.41 14.50
N ASP A 57 12.79 9.67 15.27
CA ASP A 57 13.06 10.97 15.90
C ASP A 57 13.73 11.97 14.93
N ALA A 58 13.90 13.22 15.37
CA ALA A 58 14.50 14.33 14.61
C ALA A 58 15.82 13.97 13.92
N ASP A 59 16.63 13.13 14.58
CA ASP A 59 17.99 12.75 14.20
C ASP A 59 18.04 11.46 13.36
N GLY A 60 16.89 10.84 13.08
CA GLY A 60 16.79 9.61 12.28
C GLY A 60 16.91 8.33 13.10
N ASN A 61 16.92 8.41 14.44
CA ASN A 61 16.95 7.23 15.29
C ASN A 61 15.55 6.63 15.44
N LEU A 62 15.52 5.33 15.72
CA LEU A 62 14.29 4.64 16.05
C LEU A 62 13.83 5.03 17.46
N THR A 63 12.53 5.30 17.59
CA THR A 63 11.86 5.52 18.89
C THR A 63 11.12 4.27 19.37
N VAL A 64 11.04 3.25 18.53
CA VAL A 64 10.37 1.97 18.74
C VAL A 64 11.28 0.82 18.31
N GLU A 65 10.94 -0.41 18.68
CA GLU A 65 11.69 -1.58 18.23
C GLU A 65 11.65 -1.71 16.69
N PRO A 66 12.77 -2.13 16.04
CA PRO A 66 12.86 -2.25 14.58
C PRO A 66 11.70 -3.02 13.94
N GLU A 67 11.24 -4.10 14.59
CA GLU A 67 10.21 -5.02 14.12
C GLU A 67 8.83 -4.36 13.95
N ILE A 68 8.59 -3.23 14.63
CA ILE A 68 7.34 -2.48 14.55
C ILE A 68 7.53 -1.07 13.96
N SER A 69 8.72 -0.76 13.46
CA SER A 69 9.06 0.58 12.98
C SER A 69 8.52 0.90 11.57
N LEU A 70 8.35 -0.12 10.73
CA LEU A 70 7.92 0.04 9.34
C LEU A 70 6.40 -0.04 9.22
N ASN A 71 5.80 0.91 8.51
CA ASN A 71 4.41 0.84 8.06
C ASN A 71 4.29 0.03 6.76
N LYS A 72 5.17 0.27 5.80
CA LYS A 72 5.19 -0.43 4.52
C LYS A 72 6.55 -0.42 3.83
N VAL A 73 6.71 -1.30 2.85
CA VAL A 73 7.82 -1.35 1.90
C VAL A 73 7.26 -1.37 0.49
N GLY A 74 7.80 -0.56 -0.41
CA GLY A 74 7.29 -0.43 -1.79
C GLY A 74 8.24 0.35 -2.70
N HIS A 75 7.98 0.52 -4.00
CA HIS A 75 6.78 0.09 -4.72
C HIS A 75 7.09 -0.97 -5.80
N ALA A 76 8.35 -1.41 -5.91
CA ALA A 76 8.83 -2.32 -6.94
C ALA A 76 9.26 -3.71 -6.41
N LEU A 77 8.70 -4.19 -5.28
CA LEU A 77 8.97 -5.55 -4.75
C LEU A 77 8.72 -6.64 -5.80
N HIS A 78 7.62 -6.54 -6.55
CA HIS A 78 7.28 -7.47 -7.64
C HIS A 78 8.34 -7.51 -8.76
N LEU A 79 9.12 -6.44 -8.93
CA LEU A 79 10.11 -6.32 -9.98
C LEU A 79 11.51 -6.70 -9.49
N LEU A 80 11.88 -6.24 -8.30
CA LEU A 80 13.25 -6.25 -7.82
C LEU A 80 13.53 -7.31 -6.76
N HIS A 81 12.53 -7.73 -5.97
CA HIS A 81 12.75 -8.73 -4.93
C HIS A 81 12.44 -10.14 -5.43
N PRO A 82 13.36 -11.12 -5.33
CA PRO A 82 13.20 -12.44 -5.95
C PRO A 82 11.98 -13.21 -5.45
N ILE A 83 11.73 -13.21 -4.14
CA ILE A 83 10.57 -13.90 -3.53
C ILE A 83 9.24 -13.27 -3.97
N PHE A 84 9.05 -11.96 -3.79
CA PHE A 84 7.85 -11.26 -4.22
C PHE A 84 7.61 -11.44 -5.73
N ARG A 85 8.65 -11.25 -6.55
CA ARG A 85 8.58 -11.48 -8.00
C ARG A 85 8.12 -12.90 -8.34
N CYS A 86 8.68 -13.92 -7.69
CA CYS A 86 8.31 -15.32 -7.90
C CYS A 86 6.80 -15.53 -7.74
N TYR A 87 6.23 -15.01 -6.65
CA TYR A 87 4.81 -15.21 -6.33
C TYR A 87 3.88 -14.29 -7.12
N THR A 88 4.26 -13.04 -7.37
CA THR A 88 3.50 -12.12 -8.23
C THR A 88 3.34 -12.68 -9.65
N TYR A 89 4.37 -13.30 -10.21
CA TYR A 89 4.34 -13.87 -11.56
C TYR A 89 4.09 -15.38 -11.59
N SER A 90 3.53 -15.94 -10.52
CA SER A 90 3.16 -17.36 -10.46
C SER A 90 2.02 -17.69 -11.44
N GLU A 91 1.95 -18.95 -11.88
CA GLU A 91 0.87 -19.42 -12.78
C GLU A 91 -0.53 -19.26 -12.16
N ARG A 92 -0.63 -19.28 -10.83
CA ARG A 92 -1.88 -19.02 -10.11
C ARG A 92 -2.38 -17.59 -10.34
N VAL A 93 -1.49 -16.60 -10.21
CA VAL A 93 -1.84 -15.19 -10.46
C VAL A 93 -2.19 -14.98 -11.94
N LYS A 94 -1.38 -15.52 -12.86
CA LYS A 94 -1.66 -15.43 -14.31
C LYS A 94 -3.00 -16.05 -14.70
N SER A 95 -3.35 -17.18 -14.10
CA SER A 95 -4.63 -17.85 -14.35
C SER A 95 -5.80 -16.99 -13.89
N ILE A 96 -5.71 -16.38 -12.70
CA ILE A 96 -6.73 -15.43 -12.21
C ILE A 96 -6.86 -14.24 -13.17
N CYS A 97 -5.74 -13.64 -13.61
CA CYS A 97 -5.79 -12.53 -14.57
C CYS A 97 -6.50 -12.94 -15.87
N LYS A 98 -6.23 -14.15 -16.39
CA LYS A 98 -6.90 -14.68 -17.57
C LYS A 98 -8.40 -14.87 -17.35
N GLU A 99 -8.80 -15.42 -16.20
CA GLU A 99 -10.22 -15.60 -15.83
C GLU A 99 -10.96 -14.27 -15.67
N LEU A 100 -10.26 -13.22 -15.21
CA LEU A 100 -10.77 -11.85 -15.14
C LEU A 100 -10.80 -11.14 -16.50
N GLY A 101 -10.32 -11.78 -17.56
CA GLY A 101 -10.36 -11.25 -18.93
C GLY A 101 -9.23 -10.28 -19.28
N PHE A 102 -8.14 -10.25 -18.49
CA PHE A 102 -6.96 -9.49 -18.88
C PHE A 102 -6.28 -10.10 -20.11
N ILE A 103 -5.92 -9.25 -21.08
CA ILE A 103 -5.23 -9.65 -22.32
C ILE A 103 -3.72 -9.54 -22.13
N GLU A 104 -3.24 -8.34 -21.77
CA GLU A 104 -1.83 -8.04 -21.48
C GLU A 104 -1.72 -7.35 -20.11
N PRO A 105 -1.90 -8.09 -18.99
CA PRO A 105 -1.83 -7.49 -17.67
C PRO A 105 -0.41 -7.02 -17.36
N ALA A 106 -0.30 -5.79 -16.85
CA ALA A 106 0.94 -5.22 -16.32
C ALA A 106 0.80 -4.97 -14.82
N VAL A 107 1.87 -5.21 -14.06
CA VAL A 107 1.94 -4.88 -12.64
C VAL A 107 2.51 -3.47 -12.52
N VAL A 108 1.72 -2.54 -11.98
CA VAL A 108 2.10 -1.12 -11.86
C VAL A 108 2.70 -0.79 -10.50
N GLN A 109 2.41 -1.61 -9.48
CA GLN A 109 2.84 -1.38 -8.10
C GLN A 109 2.72 -2.67 -7.28
N SER A 110 3.58 -2.82 -6.27
CA SER A 110 3.50 -3.84 -5.21
C SER A 110 3.96 -3.25 -3.88
N MET A 111 3.40 -3.66 -2.75
CA MET A 111 3.77 -3.16 -1.43
C MET A 111 3.74 -4.29 -0.42
N TYR A 112 4.64 -4.31 0.56
CA TYR A 112 4.45 -5.12 1.77
C TYR A 112 4.00 -4.17 2.87
N ILE A 113 2.91 -4.48 3.56
CA ILE A 113 2.35 -3.57 4.57
C ILE A 113 2.26 -4.29 5.90
N PHE A 114 2.78 -3.62 6.92
CA PHE A 114 2.77 -4.06 8.28
C PHE A 114 1.51 -3.56 8.99
N LYS A 115 0.93 -4.41 9.82
CA LYS A 115 -0.13 -4.04 10.75
C LYS A 115 0.39 -4.22 12.17
N ASN A 116 1.29 -3.30 12.54
CA ASN A 116 1.99 -3.36 13.81
C ASN A 116 1.02 -3.22 14.98
N PRO A 117 1.14 -4.04 16.03
CA PRO A 117 0.29 -3.96 17.20
C PRO A 117 0.52 -2.63 17.93
N GLY A 118 -0.57 -1.95 18.32
CA GLY A 118 -0.55 -0.74 19.14
C GLY A 118 -0.19 0.56 18.42
N ILE A 119 0.66 0.51 17.38
CA ILE A 119 1.13 1.70 16.65
C ILE A 119 0.79 1.71 15.15
N GLY A 120 0.23 0.63 14.61
CA GLY A 120 -0.10 0.53 13.20
C GLY A 120 -1.11 1.59 12.77
N SER A 121 -0.71 2.47 11.85
CA SER A 121 -1.56 3.57 11.39
C SER A 121 -2.87 3.09 10.75
N GLU A 122 -3.97 3.80 11.03
CA GLU A 122 -5.24 3.58 10.35
C GLU A 122 -5.13 4.01 8.89
N VAL A 123 -5.64 3.17 7.99
CA VAL A 123 -5.79 3.54 6.57
C VAL A 123 -7.17 4.15 6.41
N VAL A 124 -7.27 5.41 6.02
CA VAL A 124 -8.57 6.06 5.77
C VAL A 124 -9.26 5.48 4.53
N ALA A 125 -10.58 5.61 4.46
CA ALA A 125 -11.36 5.18 3.30
C ALA A 125 -10.91 5.89 2.01
N HIS A 126 -10.61 5.12 0.96
CA HIS A 126 -10.14 5.62 -0.33
C HIS A 126 -10.47 4.66 -1.48
N GLN A 127 -10.40 5.12 -2.71
CA GLN A 127 -10.41 4.26 -3.91
C GLN A 127 -8.97 4.18 -4.44
N ASP A 128 -8.46 3.02 -4.85
CA ASP A 128 -7.11 2.91 -5.41
C ASP A 128 -6.91 3.80 -6.62
N ALA A 129 -7.95 3.91 -7.46
CA ALA A 129 -7.94 4.78 -8.63
C ALA A 129 -7.83 6.28 -8.28
N THR A 130 -7.93 6.65 -6.99
CA THR A 130 -7.51 7.97 -6.51
C THR A 130 -6.02 8.19 -6.77
N TYR A 131 -5.19 7.17 -6.56
CA TYR A 131 -3.73 7.23 -6.65
C TYR A 131 -3.20 6.62 -7.96
N LEU A 132 -3.85 5.57 -8.46
CA LEU A 132 -3.47 4.82 -9.65
C LEU A 132 -4.55 4.96 -10.73
N TYR A 133 -4.75 6.20 -11.21
CA TYR A 133 -5.79 6.49 -12.19
C TYR A 133 -5.40 6.04 -13.60
N THR A 134 -6.33 5.36 -14.29
CA THR A 134 -6.19 4.95 -15.70
C THR A 134 -7.52 5.08 -16.45
N GLU A 135 -7.46 5.24 -17.77
CA GLU A 135 -8.62 5.20 -18.67
C GLU A 135 -8.36 4.27 -19.86
N PRO A 136 -9.35 3.54 -20.38
CA PRO A 136 -10.72 3.40 -19.87
C PRO A 136 -10.86 2.35 -18.74
N THR A 137 -9.86 1.50 -18.55
CA THR A 137 -9.91 0.37 -17.63
C THR A 137 -9.16 0.70 -16.34
N PRO A 138 -9.84 0.75 -15.18
CA PRO A 138 -9.18 1.02 -13.92
C PRO A 138 -8.39 -0.22 -13.42
N PRO A 139 -7.33 -0.06 -12.60
CA PRO A 139 -6.43 -1.17 -12.21
C PRO A 139 -7.09 -2.15 -11.24
N VAL A 140 -6.74 -3.43 -11.21
CA VAL A 140 -7.31 -4.36 -10.20
C VAL A 140 -6.29 -4.62 -9.09
N GLY A 141 -6.70 -4.39 -7.84
CA GLY A 141 -5.89 -4.66 -6.65
C GLY A 141 -5.97 -6.12 -6.22
N PHE A 142 -4.81 -6.74 -6.01
CA PHE A 142 -4.70 -8.08 -5.44
C PHE A 142 -4.19 -7.95 -4.01
N TRP A 143 -5.02 -8.33 -3.05
CA TRP A 143 -4.61 -8.36 -1.65
C TRP A 143 -4.48 -9.80 -1.16
N ILE A 144 -3.34 -10.11 -0.52
CA ILE A 144 -3.03 -11.45 -0.03
C ILE A 144 -2.77 -11.37 1.47
N ALA A 145 -3.58 -12.09 2.25
CA ALA A 145 -3.38 -12.19 3.69
C ALA A 145 -2.17 -13.11 3.99
N LEU A 146 -1.04 -12.54 4.39
CA LEU A 146 0.14 -13.33 4.79
C LEU A 146 0.01 -13.88 6.21
N GLU A 147 -0.88 -13.28 6.99
CA GLU A 147 -1.31 -13.71 8.32
C GLU A 147 -2.83 -13.74 8.38
N GLU A 148 -3.38 -14.22 9.49
CA GLU A 148 -4.82 -14.12 9.71
C GLU A 148 -5.22 -12.65 9.86
N ALA A 149 -6.14 -12.18 9.01
CA ALA A 149 -6.72 -10.85 9.10
C ALA A 149 -8.10 -10.94 9.73
N THR A 150 -8.25 -10.35 10.90
CA THR A 150 -9.44 -10.29 11.73
C THR A 150 -9.88 -8.84 11.90
N VAL A 151 -11.08 -8.63 12.44
CA VAL A 151 -11.55 -7.28 12.78
C VAL A 151 -10.61 -6.61 13.79
N GLN A 152 -10.03 -7.39 14.70
CA GLN A 152 -9.21 -6.92 15.81
C GLN A 152 -7.79 -6.51 15.39
N ASN A 153 -7.25 -7.10 14.30
CA ASN A 153 -5.90 -6.79 13.82
C ASN A 153 -5.89 -6.06 12.46
N GLY A 154 -7.03 -5.50 12.05
CA GLY A 154 -7.11 -4.59 10.91
C GLY A 154 -7.34 -5.27 9.56
N CYS A 155 -8.31 -6.20 9.46
CA CYS A 155 -8.80 -6.70 8.19
C CYS A 155 -9.40 -5.58 7.31
N LEU A 156 -9.54 -5.84 6.01
CA LEU A 156 -10.13 -4.88 5.08
C LEU A 156 -11.61 -4.60 5.41
N TRP A 157 -12.05 -3.38 5.15
CA TRP A 157 -13.46 -2.98 5.17
C TRP A 157 -13.85 -2.48 3.79
N LEU A 158 -14.98 -2.95 3.26
CA LEU A 158 -15.44 -2.66 1.90
C LEU A 158 -16.84 -2.07 1.89
N SER A 159 -17.04 -1.02 1.09
CA SER A 159 -18.38 -0.52 0.75
C SER A 159 -18.91 -1.24 -0.49
N ARG A 160 -19.90 -2.13 -0.32
CA ARG A 160 -20.39 -2.99 -1.41
C ARG A 160 -21.06 -2.15 -2.51
N GLY A 161 -20.57 -2.30 -3.74
CA GLY A 161 -21.15 -1.63 -4.92
C GLY A 161 -20.63 -0.23 -5.19
N SER A 162 -19.81 0.34 -4.29
CA SER A 162 -19.16 1.65 -4.47
C SER A 162 -18.35 1.76 -5.78
N HIS A 163 -17.82 0.64 -6.29
CA HIS A 163 -17.13 0.61 -7.58
C HIS A 163 -17.94 1.08 -8.80
N ARG A 164 -19.25 1.25 -8.67
CA ARG A 164 -20.15 1.68 -9.77
C ARG A 164 -20.32 3.19 -9.86
N SER A 165 -19.85 3.98 -8.89
CA SER A 165 -20.01 5.45 -8.88
C SER A 165 -18.83 6.21 -9.51
N GLY A 166 -17.90 5.51 -10.16
CA GLY A 166 -16.69 6.12 -10.71
C GLY A 166 -15.70 6.54 -9.62
N VAL A 167 -14.71 7.36 -9.98
CA VAL A 167 -13.66 7.84 -9.06
C VAL A 167 -14.08 9.19 -8.46
N HIS A 168 -14.16 9.28 -7.14
CA HIS A 168 -14.67 10.46 -6.44
C HIS A 168 -13.64 11.60 -6.35
N ARG A 169 -12.36 11.28 -6.28
CA ARG A 169 -11.23 12.24 -6.27
C ARG A 169 -9.95 11.57 -6.78
N ARG A 170 -8.98 12.36 -7.21
CA ARG A 170 -7.66 11.92 -7.67
C ARG A 170 -6.57 12.70 -6.94
N LEU A 171 -5.49 12.01 -6.57
CA LEU A 171 -4.23 12.63 -6.20
C LEU A 171 -3.42 12.83 -7.49
N ILE A 172 -3.11 14.08 -7.81
CA ILE A 172 -2.40 14.46 -9.03
C ILE A 172 -1.12 15.20 -8.68
N ARG A 173 -0.14 15.18 -9.59
CA ARG A 173 1.00 16.10 -9.50
C ARG A 173 0.48 17.52 -9.58
N ASN A 174 1.01 18.38 -8.72
CA ASN A 174 0.64 19.78 -8.75
C ASN A 174 1.08 20.40 -10.09
N PRO A 175 0.17 20.99 -10.87
CA PRO A 175 0.54 21.66 -12.11
C PRO A 175 1.28 22.98 -11.87
N ASP A 176 1.23 23.53 -10.66
CA ASP A 176 2.01 24.70 -10.25
C ASP A 176 3.43 24.26 -9.84
N GLU A 177 4.39 24.47 -10.73
CA GLU A 177 5.80 24.11 -10.50
C GLU A 177 6.46 24.97 -9.42
N ASP A 178 5.91 26.16 -9.12
CA ASP A 178 6.39 27.06 -8.07
C ASP A 178 5.78 26.73 -6.70
N SER A 179 4.84 25.77 -6.63
CA SER A 179 4.20 25.37 -5.40
C SER A 179 5.10 24.48 -4.55
N ASP A 180 5.02 24.69 -3.24
CA ASP A 180 5.65 23.83 -2.27
C ASP A 180 4.99 22.42 -2.18
N GLU A 181 3.75 22.28 -2.61
CA GLU A 181 3.05 20.99 -2.59
C GLU A 181 3.27 20.22 -3.89
N ALA A 182 3.99 19.10 -3.85
CA ALA A 182 4.25 18.29 -5.05
C ALA A 182 3.00 17.54 -5.57
N LEU A 183 2.04 17.27 -4.67
CA LEU A 183 0.85 16.47 -4.93
C LEU A 183 -0.38 17.18 -4.36
N ILE A 184 -1.46 17.25 -5.15
CA ILE A 184 -2.73 17.86 -4.74
C ILE A 184 -3.90 16.94 -5.06
N TYR A 185 -5.00 17.06 -4.31
CA TYR A 185 -6.26 16.42 -4.68
C TYR A 185 -7.06 17.31 -5.64
N ASP A 186 -7.57 16.73 -6.72
CA ASP A 186 -8.39 17.46 -7.70
C ASP A 186 -9.77 17.88 -7.14
N LYS A 187 -10.22 17.21 -6.07
CA LYS A 187 -11.52 17.39 -5.42
C LYS A 187 -11.39 17.16 -3.90
N PRO A 188 -12.28 17.76 -3.09
CA PRO A 188 -12.33 17.50 -1.65
C PRO A 188 -12.54 16.01 -1.31
N ALA A 189 -12.17 15.63 -0.08
CA ALA A 189 -12.42 14.29 0.43
C ALA A 189 -13.93 13.95 0.41
N ALA A 190 -14.26 12.77 -0.13
CA ALA A 190 -15.60 12.23 -0.03
C ALA A 190 -15.87 11.75 1.40
N VAL A 191 -17.11 11.90 1.87
CA VAL A 191 -17.54 11.42 3.18
C VAL A 191 -18.36 10.15 2.98
N TYR A 192 -17.89 9.05 3.57
CA TYR A 192 -18.54 7.75 3.49
C TYR A 192 -19.14 7.39 4.83
N PRO A 193 -20.45 7.09 4.90
CA PRO A 193 -21.06 6.60 6.13
C PRO A 193 -20.39 5.30 6.58
N GLN A 194 -19.96 5.21 7.83
CA GLN A 194 -19.32 3.99 8.37
C GLN A 194 -20.23 2.76 8.22
N SER A 195 -21.56 2.96 8.29
CA SER A 195 -22.57 1.92 8.08
C SER A 195 -22.58 1.32 6.67
N SER A 196 -21.91 1.95 5.69
CA SER A 196 -21.78 1.40 4.34
C SER A 196 -20.69 0.33 4.23
N PHE A 197 -19.79 0.24 5.21
CA PHE A 197 -18.66 -0.68 5.18
C PHE A 197 -18.98 -2.00 5.87
N THR A 198 -18.50 -3.10 5.28
CA THR A 198 -18.54 -4.44 5.84
C THR A 198 -17.11 -4.97 6.03
N PRO A 199 -16.77 -5.53 7.20
CA PRO A 199 -15.45 -6.12 7.42
C PRO A 199 -15.28 -7.41 6.63
N ILE A 200 -14.08 -7.65 6.13
CA ILE A 200 -13.71 -8.81 5.33
C ILE A 200 -12.56 -9.53 6.04
N PRO A 201 -12.84 -10.31 7.11
CA PRO A 201 -11.83 -11.16 7.72
C PRO A 201 -11.40 -12.26 6.73
N VAL A 202 -10.10 -12.56 6.73
CA VAL A 202 -9.48 -13.50 5.77
C VAL A 202 -8.42 -14.33 6.47
N SER A 203 -8.53 -15.65 6.36
CA SER A 203 -7.49 -16.56 6.84
C SER A 203 -6.22 -16.46 6.01
N LYS A 204 -5.07 -16.71 6.65
CA LYS A 204 -3.75 -16.76 6.02
C LYS A 204 -3.75 -17.54 4.69
N GLY A 205 -3.12 -16.95 3.68
CA GLY A 205 -2.93 -17.51 2.34
C GLY A 205 -4.15 -17.46 1.42
N ARG A 206 -5.23 -16.79 1.82
CA ARG A 206 -6.31 -16.45 0.91
C ARG A 206 -6.11 -15.05 0.35
N SER A 207 -6.42 -14.89 -0.93
CA SER A 207 -6.44 -13.61 -1.62
C SER A 207 -7.86 -13.07 -1.76
N ARG A 208 -7.98 -11.75 -1.86
CA ARG A 208 -9.20 -11.05 -2.29
C ARG A 208 -8.86 -10.18 -3.49
N THR A 209 -9.70 -10.25 -4.50
CA THR A 209 -9.68 -9.31 -5.63
C THR A 209 -10.62 -8.16 -5.30
N ALA A 210 -10.15 -6.96 -5.57
CA ALA A 210 -10.84 -5.73 -5.24
C ALA A 210 -10.97 -4.88 -6.51
N SER A 211 -12.19 -4.38 -6.78
CA SER A 211 -12.41 -3.47 -7.92
C SER A 211 -11.89 -2.07 -7.58
N PRO A 212 -11.05 -1.44 -8.42
CA PRO A 212 -10.30 -0.19 -8.15
C PRO A 212 -11.09 0.99 -7.63
N THR A 213 -12.37 1.02 -8.00
CA THR A 213 -13.32 2.09 -7.68
C THR A 213 -14.11 1.79 -6.41
N SER A 214 -13.85 0.68 -5.70
CA SER A 214 -14.51 0.49 -4.40
C SER A 214 -13.87 1.38 -3.35
N ASP A 215 -14.64 1.82 -2.36
CA ASP A 215 -14.08 2.46 -1.19
C ASP A 215 -13.45 1.37 -0.30
N PHE A 216 -12.14 1.45 -0.18
CA PHE A 216 -11.26 0.56 0.55
C PHE A 216 -10.65 1.25 1.77
N GLN A 217 -10.43 0.48 2.82
CA GLN A 217 -9.17 0.58 3.56
C GLN A 217 -8.24 -0.48 2.99
N MET A 218 -7.51 -0.20 1.89
CA MET A 218 -6.70 -1.23 1.22
C MET A 218 -5.24 -1.31 1.66
N LEU A 219 -4.79 -2.55 1.60
CA LEU A 219 -3.45 -3.06 1.79
C LEU A 219 -3.17 -3.76 0.44
N HIS A 220 -2.03 -3.54 -0.22
CA HIS A 220 -1.60 -4.29 -1.42
C HIS A 220 -0.47 -5.24 -1.00
N VAL A 221 -0.30 -6.34 -1.74
CA VAL A 221 0.94 -7.14 -1.77
C VAL A 221 1.65 -6.85 -3.08
#